data_AF-A0A6P0Y105-F1
#
_entry.id   AF-A0A6P0Y105-F1
#
_cell.length_a   1.000
_cell.length_b   1.000
_cell.length_c   1.000
_cell.angle_alpha   90.00
_cell.angle_beta   90.00
_cell.angle_gamma   90.00
#
_symmetry.space_group_name_H-M   'P 1'
#
loop_
_entity.id
_entity.type
_entity.pdbx_description
1 polymer ?
#
loop_
_entity_poly.entity_id
_entity_poly.type
_entity_poly.pdbx_seq_one_letter_code
_entity_poly.pdbx_strand_id
1 'polypeptide(L)' 'MVLDTEFLTQIKAATPRLFDLLAGFSQVEVLVVGDLTLDEFMTGQVERISREAPVLILRHETTEQVPGG' A
#
# COMPACT_ATOMS: atom_id res chain seq x y z
N MET A 1 -11.23 18.84 6.28
CA MET A 1 -10.59 18.38 7.53
C MET A 1 -9.64 19.49 7.96
N VAL A 2 -10.03 20.31 8.93
CA VAL A 2 -9.17 21.41 9.42
C VAL A 2 -8.39 20.85 10.60
N LEU A 3 -7.06 20.86 10.51
CA LEU A 3 -6.20 20.53 11.63
C LEU A 3 -6.33 21.63 12.69
N ASP A 4 -6.54 21.25 13.94
CA ASP A 4 -6.72 22.21 15.01
C ASP A 4 -5.42 22.98 15.30
N THR A 5 -5.54 24.23 15.76
CA THR A 5 -4.41 25.14 15.97
C THR A 5 -3.53 24.73 17.15
N GLU A 6 -4.10 24.04 18.13
CA GLU A 6 -3.39 23.56 19.32
C GLU A 6 -2.41 22.45 18.93
N PHE A 7 -2.89 21.49 18.15
CA PHE A 7 -2.15 20.39 17.56
C PHE A 7 -1.01 20.88 16.67
N LEU A 8 -1.25 21.87 15.81
CA LEU A 8 -0.18 22.47 15.00
C LEU A 8 0.91 23.13 15.85
N THR A 9 0.53 23.74 16.97
CA THR A 9 1.48 24.35 17.90
C THR A 9 2.31 23.29 18.62
N GLN A 10 1.67 22.19 19.06
CA GLN A 10 2.33 21.06 19.69
C GLN A 10 3.32 20.37 18.73
N ILE A 11 2.93 20.12 17.48
CA ILE A 11 3.83 19.54 16.47
C ILE A 11 5.03 20.45 16.24
N LYS A 12 4.82 21.76 16.06
CA LYS A 12 5.93 22.71 15.86
C LYS A 12 6.91 22.67 17.02
N ALA A 13 6.42 22.67 18.26
CA ALA A 13 7.26 22.56 19.45
C ALA A 13 8.02 21.22 19.53
N ALA A 14 7.41 20.12 19.09
CA ALA A 14 8.02 18.78 19.11
C ALA A 14 8.95 18.50 17.92
N THR A 15 9.00 19.38 16.91
CA THR A 15 9.77 19.20 15.66
C THR A 15 11.19 18.66 15.86
N PRO A 16 12.03 19.23 16.75
CA PRO A 16 13.42 18.75 16.91
C PRO A 16 13.45 17.28 17.34
N ARG A 17 12.66 16.93 18.36
CA ARG A 17 12.55 15.55 18.86
C ARG A 17 12.01 14.60 17.79
N LEU A 18 11.04 15.02 16.98
CA LEU A 18 10.51 14.19 15.90
C LEU A 18 11.58 13.90 14.85
N PHE A 19 12.40 14.90 14.49
CA PHE A 19 13.54 14.69 13.59
C PHE A 19 14.60 13.78 14.18
N ASP A 20 14.91 13.91 15.48
CA ASP A 20 15.85 13.01 16.16
C ASP A 20 15.35 11.56 16.14
N LEU A 21 14.05 11.35 16.35
CA LEU A 21 13.43 10.02 16.25
C LEU A 21 13.50 9.47 14.83
N LEU A 22 13.17 10.27 13.81
CA LEU A 22 13.27 9.86 12.40
C LEU A 22 14.71 9.52 12.00
N ALA A 23 15.69 10.27 12.49
CA ALA A 23 17.11 10.00 12.22
C ALA A 23 17.54 8.63 12.75
N GLY A 24 16.94 8.17 13.85
CA GLY A 24 17.21 6.86 14.46
C GLY A 24 16.62 5.65 13.72
N PHE A 25 15.72 5.83 12.75
CA PHE A 25 15.04 4.70 12.10
C PHE A 25 15.99 3.76 11.38
N SER A 26 17.10 4.28 10.84
CA SER A 26 18.14 3.47 10.18
C SER A 26 18.83 2.47 11.11
N GLN A 27 18.71 2.66 12.43
CA GLN A 27 19.30 1.79 13.45
C GLN A 27 18.30 0.77 14.02
N VAL A 28 17.04 0.82 13.58
CA VAL A 28 15.99 -0.07 14.08
C VAL A 28 16.01 -1.37 13.29
N GLU A 29 16.28 -2.48 13.97
CA GLU A 29 16.19 -3.82 13.39
C GLU A 29 14.82 -4.43 13.71
N VAL A 30 14.04 -4.77 12.67
CA VAL A 30 12.72 -5.39 12.81
C VAL A 30 12.77 -6.80 12.22
N LEU A 31 12.50 -7.79 13.05
CA LEU A 31 12.31 -9.17 12.61
C LEU A 31 10.85 -9.40 12.23
N VAL A 32 10.60 -9.71 10.96
CA VAL A 32 9.28 -10.10 10.46
C VAL A 32 9.26 -11.62 10.27
N VAL A 33 8.30 -12.29 10.91
CA VAL A 33 8.12 -13.75 10.82
C VAL A 33 6.66 -14.04 10.46
N GLY A 34 6.47 -14.75 9.36
CA GLY A 34 5.15 -15.11 8.86
C GLY A 34 5.26 -15.68 7.45
N ASP A 35 4.12 -16.05 6.90
CA ASP A 35 4.01 -16.44 5.50
C ASP A 35 4.01 -15.19 4.63
N LEU A 36 4.83 -15.20 3.58
CA LEU A 36 4.84 -14.14 2.57
C LEU A 36 3.90 -14.52 1.44
N THR A 37 3.10 -13.57 0.99
CA THR A 37 2.24 -13.74 -0.17
C THR A 37 2.62 -12.76 -1.27
N LEU A 38 2.12 -13.01 -2.48
CA LEU A 38 2.21 -12.08 -3.58
C LEU A 38 0.79 -11.73 -3.99
N ASP A 39 0.46 -10.45 -3.88
CA ASP A 39 -0.82 -9.94 -4.35
C ASP A 39 -0.67 -9.61 -5.83
N GLU A 40 -1.44 -10.31 -6.67
CA GLU A 40 -1.43 -10.14 -8.12
C GLU A 40 -2.74 -9.50 -8.59
N PHE A 41 -2.62 -8.38 -9.29
CA PHE A 41 -3.73 -7.64 -9.87
C PHE A 41 -3.66 -7.75 -11.38
N MET A 42 -4.65 -8.40 -11.98
CA MET A 42 -4.81 -8.48 -13.44
C MET A 42 -5.91 -7.54 -13.90
N THR A 43 -5.60 -6.68 -14.86
CA THR A 43 -6.60 -5.82 -15.51
C THR A 43 -6.80 -6.22 -16.97
N GLY A 44 -8.02 -5.98 -17.46
CA GLY A 44 -8.37 -6.26 -18.85
C GLY A 44 -9.76 -5.75 -19.19
N GLN A 45 -10.01 -5.58 -20.49
CA GLN A 45 -11.32 -5.18 -21.00
C GLN A 45 -12.16 -6.41 -21.32
N VAL A 46 -13.47 -6.34 -21.08
CA VAL A 46 -14.40 -7.39 -21.48
C VAL A 46 -14.46 -7.44 -23.01
N GLU A 47 -14.07 -8.57 -23.59
CA GLU A 47 -14.09 -8.76 -25.04
C GLU A 47 -15.40 -9.41 -25.50
N ARG A 48 -15.86 -10.44 -24.75
CA ARG A 48 -17.08 -11.20 -25.07
C ARG A 48 -17.56 -12.06 -23.91
N ILE A 49 -18.75 -12.64 -24.07
CA ILE A 49 -19.24 -13.76 -23.24
C ILE A 49 -18.76 -15.08 -23.86
N SER A 50 -18.37 -16.04 -23.03
CA SER A 50 -17.98 -17.39 -23.48
C SER A 50 -19.16 -18.12 -24.12
N ARG A 51 -18.86 -18.95 -25.14
CA ARG A 51 -19.86 -19.81 -25.80
C ARG A 51 -20.05 -21.16 -25.08
N GLU A 52 -19.14 -21.49 -24.16
CA GLU A 52 -19.10 -22.78 -23.45
C GLU A 52 -19.72 -22.69 -22.06
N ALA A 53 -19.72 -21.50 -21.45
CA ALA A 53 -20.27 -21.24 -20.13
C ALA A 53 -20.67 -19.75 -20.01
N PRO A 54 -21.59 -19.40 -19.10
CA PRO A 54 -22.01 -18.01 -18.90
C PRO A 54 -20.97 -17.20 -18.10
N VAL A 55 -19.76 -17.05 -18.65
CA VAL A 55 -18.65 -16.29 -18.05
C VAL A 55 -18.09 -15.25 -19.04
N LEU A 56 -17.52 -14.17 -18.50
CA LEU A 56 -16.86 -13.13 -19.31
C LEU A 56 -15.46 -13.57 -19.72
N ILE A 57 -15.07 -13.24 -20.96
CA ILE A 57 -13.70 -13.35 -21.44
C ILE A 57 -13.09 -11.96 -21.45
N LEU A 58 -12.02 -11.79 -20.67
CA LEU A 58 -11.26 -10.55 -20.62
C LEU A 58 -10.07 -10.65 -21.59
N ARG A 59 -9.84 -9.58 -22.36
CA ARG A 59 -8.56 -9.36 -23.03
C ARG A 59 -7.62 -8.73 -22.01
N HIS A 60 -6.58 -9.46 -21.65
CA HIS A 60 -5.54 -9.01 -20.72
C HIS A 60 -4.90 -7.69 -21.20
N GLU A 61 -4.67 -6.77 -20.27
CA GLU A 61 -3.99 -5.50 -20.54
C GLU A 61 -2.76 -5.34 -19.65
N THR A 62 -2.90 -5.49 -18.33
CA THR A 62 -1.77 -5.37 -17.40
C THR A 62 -1.85 -6.41 -16.29
N THR A 63 -0.66 -6.72 -15.75
CA THR A 63 -0.52 -7.44 -14.48
C THR A 63 0.39 -6.61 -13.58
N GLU A 64 -0.03 -6.37 -12.35
CA GLU A 64 0.75 -5.75 -11.29
C GLU A 64 0.93 -6.74 -10.15
N GLN A 65 2.14 -6.80 -9.59
CA GLN A 65 2.51 -7.70 -8.52
C GLN A 65 3.08 -6.88 -7.37
N VAL A 66 2.51 -7.03 -6.18
CA VAL A 66 3.00 -6.36 -4.97
C VAL A 66 3.20 -7.39 -3.86
N PRO A 67 4.24 -7.24 -3.02
CA PRO A 67 4.38 -8.08 -1.84
C PRO A 67 3.15 -7.96 -0.94
N GLY A 68 2.62 -9.11 -0.53
CA GLY A 68 1.56 -9.22 0.45
C GLY A 68 2.03 -10.00 1.68
N GLY A 69 1.23 -9.93 2.75
CA GLY A 69 1.58 -10.49 4.05
C GLY A 69 2.30 -9.52 4.97
#